data_AF-A0A9E2ZI05-F1
#
_entry.id   AF-A0A9E2ZI05-F1
#
_cell.length_a   1.000
_cell.length_b   1.000
_cell.length_c   1.000
_cell.angle_alpha   90.00
_cell.angle_beta   90.00
_cell.angle_gamma   90.00
#
_symmetry.space_group_name_H-M   'P 1'
#
loop_
_entity.id
_entity.type
_entity.pdbx_description
1 polymer ?
#
loop_
_entity_poly.entity_id
_entity_poly.type
_entity_poly.pdbx_seq_one_letter_code
_entity_poly.pdbx_strand_id
1 'polypeptide(L)'
;AVARRPQALDRAALESCLGGAFHPGIEVPWTVRAHSLWEKPFRLRVRQTSFQLRDYGDALTTAIVFSDDGPLQGVSPGGITCWLGVPWHADAASCRSGYQRRISPVLPTFWPARIPTQVLTEADYRVVMDRARPLPERLAAFRRRHDWERYIAEPTRPPTLEQMTREWPRLGIVAERPGPGDPQFPKTFKVESYLGYSYEAKHEYGAYLWVPQD
;
A
#
# COMPACT_ATOMS: atom_id res chain seq x y z
N ALA A 1 12.98 -30.26 -5.47
CA ALA A 1 12.80 -31.46 -4.64
C ALA A 1 11.52 -31.33 -3.82
N VAL A 2 10.62 -32.33 -3.88
CA VAL A 2 9.26 -32.32 -3.29
C VAL A 2 9.21 -31.90 -1.82
N ALA A 3 10.24 -32.25 -1.04
CA ALA A 3 10.36 -31.92 0.38
C ALA A 3 10.26 -30.41 0.71
N ARG A 4 10.61 -29.51 -0.23
CA ARG A 4 10.53 -28.05 -0.01
C ARG A 4 9.16 -27.45 -0.31
N ARG A 5 8.20 -28.23 -0.83
CA ARG A 5 6.89 -27.72 -1.27
C ARG A 5 6.08 -27.06 -0.13
N PRO A 6 6.00 -27.62 1.09
CA PRO A 6 5.27 -26.97 2.18
C PRO A 6 5.84 -25.59 2.53
N GLN A 7 7.17 -25.48 2.64
CA GLN A 7 7.84 -24.21 2.89
C GLN A 7 7.65 -23.21 1.75
N ALA A 8 7.58 -23.69 0.51
CA ALA A 8 7.26 -22.84 -0.64
C ALA A 8 5.84 -22.27 -0.56
N LEU A 9 4.87 -23.02 -0.02
CA LEU A 9 3.51 -22.52 0.22
C LEU A 9 3.48 -21.49 1.35
N ASP A 10 4.19 -21.75 2.46
CA ASP A 10 4.33 -20.79 3.57
C ASP A 10 4.93 -19.46 3.06
N ARG A 11 5.99 -19.54 2.23
CA ARG A 11 6.60 -18.38 1.59
C ARG A 11 5.64 -17.69 0.64
N ALA A 12 5.00 -18.42 -0.28
CA ALA A 12 4.11 -17.83 -1.28
C ALA A 12 2.95 -17.03 -0.66
N ALA A 13 2.44 -17.48 0.50
CA ALA A 13 1.38 -16.78 1.22
C ALA A 13 1.83 -15.40 1.77
N LEU A 14 3.12 -15.25 2.10
CA LEU A 14 3.64 -14.06 2.78
C LEU A 14 4.54 -13.19 1.90
N GLU A 15 5.11 -13.74 0.82
CA GLU A 15 6.13 -13.10 -0.02
C GLU A 15 5.64 -11.83 -0.68
N SER A 16 4.33 -11.73 -0.92
CA SER A 16 3.74 -10.50 -1.44
C SER A 16 3.48 -9.46 -0.35
N CYS A 17 3.31 -9.87 0.91
CA CYS A 17 2.99 -8.98 2.02
C CYS A 17 4.18 -8.08 2.39
N LEU A 18 3.89 -6.92 2.94
CA LEU A 18 4.94 -6.00 3.37
C LEU A 18 5.58 -6.45 4.68
N GLY A 19 6.91 -6.42 4.74
CA GLY A 19 7.70 -6.68 5.95
C GLY A 19 8.01 -5.44 6.79
N GLY A 20 7.55 -4.27 6.36
CA GLY A 20 7.82 -2.96 6.94
C GLY A 20 7.83 -1.84 5.88
N ALA A 21 7.92 -0.56 6.26
CA ALA A 21 7.83 -0.02 7.63
C ALA A 21 6.47 -0.32 8.30
N PHE A 22 6.31 -0.03 9.59
CA PHE A 22 5.07 -0.30 10.33
C PHE A 22 4.53 0.96 10.98
N HIS A 23 3.51 1.57 10.34
CA HIS A 23 2.81 2.75 10.85
C HIS A 23 1.35 2.84 10.33
N PRO A 24 0.45 1.91 10.70
CA PRO A 24 0.68 0.66 11.45
C PRO A 24 1.18 -0.50 10.56
N GLY A 25 1.02 -0.40 9.24
CA GLY A 25 1.29 -1.44 8.24
C GLY A 25 0.20 -1.45 7.16
N ILE A 26 0.17 -2.49 6.31
CA ILE A 26 -0.94 -2.72 5.37
C ILE A 26 -1.68 -4.02 5.73
N GLU A 27 -1.07 -5.19 5.50
CA GLU A 27 -1.74 -6.48 5.77
C GLU A 27 -1.58 -6.91 7.23
N VAL A 28 -0.42 -6.64 7.82
CA VAL A 28 -0.08 -6.99 9.20
C VAL A 28 0.72 -5.87 9.86
N PRO A 29 0.58 -5.68 11.19
CA PRO A 29 1.29 -4.64 11.93
C PRO A 29 2.69 -5.09 12.35
N TRP A 30 3.39 -4.23 13.09
CA TRP A 30 4.72 -4.52 13.67
C TRP A 30 4.77 -5.76 14.56
N THR A 31 3.64 -6.19 15.12
CA THR A 31 3.58 -7.26 16.13
C THR A 31 4.10 -8.59 15.58
N VAL A 32 4.04 -8.82 14.26
CA VAL A 32 4.61 -10.02 13.63
C VAL A 32 6.13 -10.16 13.84
N ARG A 33 6.83 -9.09 14.25
CA ARG A 33 8.25 -9.13 14.66
C ARG A 33 8.46 -9.65 16.09
N ALA A 34 7.42 -9.77 16.90
CA ALA A 34 7.53 -10.26 18.26
C ALA A 34 7.66 -11.79 18.28
N HIS A 35 8.77 -12.31 18.80
CA HIS A 35 9.03 -13.75 18.88
C HIS A 35 7.97 -14.50 19.70
N SER A 36 7.38 -13.86 20.71
CA SER A 36 6.34 -14.46 21.57
C SER A 36 5.05 -14.81 20.83
N LEU A 37 4.79 -14.21 19.65
CA LEU A 37 3.65 -14.58 18.79
C LEU A 37 3.86 -15.88 18.02
N TRP A 38 5.08 -16.41 17.99
CA TRP A 38 5.43 -17.59 17.19
C TRP A 38 5.71 -18.79 18.08
N GLU A 39 5.20 -19.95 17.69
CA GLU A 39 5.55 -21.24 18.31
C GLU A 39 6.81 -21.81 17.67
N LYS A 40 6.90 -21.69 16.34
CA LYS A 40 8.05 -22.06 15.50
C LYS A 40 8.01 -21.22 14.21
N PRO A 41 9.06 -21.24 13.36
CA PRO A 41 9.08 -20.43 12.14
C PRO A 41 7.80 -20.60 11.31
N PHE A 42 7.16 -19.47 10.99
CA PHE A 42 5.90 -19.40 10.21
C PHE A 42 4.71 -20.15 10.83
N ARG A 43 4.70 -20.38 12.15
CA ARG A 43 3.55 -20.93 12.89
C ARG A 43 3.26 -20.08 14.10
N LEU A 44 2.09 -19.43 14.08
CA LEU A 44 1.64 -18.60 15.17
C LEU A 44 1.35 -19.45 16.40
N ARG A 45 1.80 -18.98 17.56
CA ARG A 45 1.42 -19.55 18.86
C ARG A 45 -0.05 -19.24 19.07
N VAL A 46 -0.89 -20.26 19.10
CA VAL A 46 -2.32 -20.09 19.39
C VAL A 46 -2.49 -19.87 20.89
N ARG A 47 -3.05 -18.71 21.28
CA ARG A 47 -3.43 -18.43 22.66
C ARG A 47 -4.79 -19.03 23.00
N GLN A 48 -5.74 -18.85 22.09
CA GLN A 48 -7.11 -19.33 22.19
C GLN A 48 -7.76 -19.35 20.80
N THR A 49 -8.81 -20.17 20.64
CA THR A 49 -9.55 -20.31 19.38
C THR A 49 -10.87 -19.54 19.36
N SER A 50 -11.31 -19.01 20.51
CA SER A 50 -12.47 -18.12 20.65
C SER A 50 -12.03 -16.67 20.81
N PHE A 51 -12.90 -15.73 20.40
CA PHE A 51 -12.71 -14.31 20.69
C PHE A 51 -12.97 -14.04 22.18
N GLN A 52 -12.03 -13.35 22.82
CA GLN A 52 -12.20 -12.82 24.17
C GLN A 52 -11.64 -11.41 24.20
N LEU A 53 -12.50 -10.43 24.50
CA LEU A 53 -12.07 -9.07 24.76
C LEU A 53 -11.33 -9.04 26.10
N ARG A 54 -10.06 -8.68 26.08
CA ARG A 54 -9.27 -8.44 27.30
C ARG A 54 -9.11 -6.95 27.48
N ASP A 55 -9.50 -6.47 28.66
CA ASP A 55 -9.27 -5.10 29.08
C ASP A 55 -7.84 -4.98 29.64
N TYR A 56 -7.08 -4.02 29.10
CA TYR A 56 -5.72 -3.70 29.53
C TYR A 56 -5.65 -2.37 30.30
N GLY A 57 -6.82 -1.80 30.64
CA GLY A 57 -6.97 -0.47 31.23
C GLY A 57 -7.00 0.63 30.18
N ASP A 58 -6.93 1.88 30.65
CA ASP A 58 -7.12 3.08 29.84
C ASP A 58 -6.02 3.31 28.78
N ALA A 59 -4.85 2.71 28.95
CA ALA A 59 -3.72 2.87 28.04
C ALA A 59 -2.91 1.58 27.87
N LEU A 60 -2.64 1.23 26.62
CA LEU A 60 -1.78 0.09 26.29
C LEU A 60 -0.31 0.53 26.21
N THR A 61 0.42 0.34 27.31
CA THR A 61 1.84 0.72 27.41
C THR A 61 2.78 -0.38 26.92
N THR A 62 4.03 -0.05 26.60
CA THR A 62 5.05 -1.05 26.23
C THR A 62 5.24 -2.12 27.31
N ALA A 63 5.23 -1.72 28.58
CA ALA A 63 5.32 -2.64 29.72
C ALA A 63 4.16 -3.65 29.75
N ILE A 64 2.93 -3.20 29.48
CA ILE A 64 1.75 -4.09 29.38
C ILE A 64 1.88 -5.00 28.16
N VAL A 65 2.24 -4.44 26.99
CA VAL A 65 2.35 -5.16 25.72
C VAL A 65 3.29 -6.37 25.81
N PHE A 66 4.43 -6.21 26.47
CA PHE A 66 5.48 -7.23 26.62
C PHE A 66 5.44 -8.01 27.94
N SER A 67 4.43 -7.78 28.80
CA SER A 67 4.24 -8.57 30.01
C SER A 67 3.86 -10.03 29.70
N ASP A 68 4.02 -10.91 30.69
CA ASP A 68 3.65 -12.34 30.61
C ASP A 68 2.15 -12.58 30.35
N ASP A 69 1.33 -11.57 30.63
CA ASP A 69 -0.13 -11.59 30.43
C ASP A 69 -0.58 -10.71 29.25
N GLY A 70 0.37 -10.04 28.60
CA GLY A 70 0.14 -9.06 27.55
C GLY A 70 -0.49 -9.63 26.27
N PRO A 71 -0.87 -8.76 25.32
CA PRO A 71 -1.50 -9.14 24.07
C PRO A 71 -0.58 -9.91 23.10
N LEU A 72 0.75 -9.89 23.30
CA LEU A 72 1.71 -10.56 22.42
C LEU A 72 2.07 -11.99 22.84
N GLN A 73 1.34 -12.57 23.80
CA GLN A 73 1.57 -13.92 24.31
C GLN A 73 0.75 -14.96 23.53
N GLY A 74 0.96 -14.99 22.21
CA GLY A 74 0.18 -15.79 21.26
C GLY A 74 -1.06 -15.05 20.71
N VAL A 75 -1.61 -15.61 19.63
CA VAL A 75 -2.69 -15.01 18.84
C VAL A 75 -4.04 -15.62 19.20
N SER A 76 -5.05 -14.75 19.22
CA SER A 76 -6.48 -15.10 19.30
C SER A 76 -7.18 -14.59 18.02
N PRO A 77 -8.41 -15.01 17.68
CA PRO A 77 -9.17 -14.41 16.57
C PRO A 77 -9.17 -12.88 16.64
N GLY A 78 -8.76 -12.21 15.56
CA GLY A 78 -8.60 -10.75 15.47
C GLY A 78 -7.28 -10.18 16.01
N GLY A 79 -6.48 -10.95 16.74
CA GLY A 79 -5.28 -10.46 17.44
C GLY A 79 -4.12 -9.99 16.55
N ILE A 80 -4.13 -10.34 15.25
CA ILE A 80 -3.13 -9.86 14.28
C ILE A 80 -3.54 -8.49 13.73
N THR A 81 -4.80 -8.33 13.32
CA THR A 81 -5.26 -7.16 12.56
C THR A 81 -5.87 -6.07 13.44
N CYS A 82 -6.14 -6.33 14.72
CA CYS A 82 -6.70 -5.33 15.64
C CYS A 82 -5.79 -4.11 15.89
N TRP A 83 -4.52 -4.17 15.46
CA TRP A 83 -3.56 -3.08 15.54
C TRP A 83 -3.55 -2.16 14.30
N LEU A 84 -4.28 -2.55 13.26
CA LEU A 84 -4.42 -1.74 12.04
C LEU A 84 -5.51 -0.70 12.24
N GLY A 85 -5.47 0.36 11.44
CA GLY A 85 -6.45 1.43 11.47
C GLY A 85 -7.81 0.97 10.97
N VAL A 86 -8.85 1.59 11.54
CA VAL A 86 -10.24 1.27 11.28
C VAL A 86 -10.96 2.55 10.81
N PRO A 87 -11.52 2.57 9.60
CA PRO A 87 -11.45 1.53 8.57
C PRO A 87 -10.06 1.50 7.89
N TRP A 88 -9.69 0.34 7.34
CA TRP A 88 -8.42 0.16 6.62
C TRP A 88 -8.24 1.11 5.43
N HIS A 89 -9.35 1.59 4.85
CA HIS A 89 -9.35 2.59 3.77
C HIS A 89 -8.69 3.90 4.19
N ALA A 90 -8.92 4.35 5.43
CA ALA A 90 -8.34 5.58 5.94
C ALA A 90 -6.81 5.43 6.12
N ASP A 91 -6.37 4.24 6.56
CA ASP A 91 -4.95 3.89 6.57
C ASP A 91 -4.39 3.94 5.15
N ALA A 92 -5.00 3.21 4.19
CA ALA A 92 -4.55 3.17 2.81
C ALA A 92 -4.42 4.56 2.17
N ALA A 93 -5.42 5.43 2.34
CA ALA A 93 -5.38 6.80 1.85
C ALA A 93 -4.33 7.68 2.58
N SER A 94 -3.90 7.28 3.77
CA SER A 94 -2.84 7.96 4.52
C SER A 94 -1.43 7.48 4.13
N CYS A 95 -1.32 6.33 3.44
CA CYS A 95 -0.08 5.68 3.02
C CYS A 95 0.61 6.35 1.81
N ARG A 96 0.80 7.68 1.87
CA ARG A 96 1.23 8.49 0.72
C ARG A 96 2.74 8.65 0.60
N SER A 97 3.17 9.30 -0.47
CA SER A 97 4.46 9.98 -0.50
C SER A 97 4.45 11.18 0.45
N GLY A 98 5.47 11.26 1.31
CA GLY A 98 5.72 12.44 2.12
C GLY A 98 6.61 13.44 1.38
N TYR A 99 6.51 14.71 1.78
CA TYR A 99 7.32 15.87 1.39
C TYR A 99 6.96 16.59 0.09
N GLN A 100 7.26 17.90 0.10
CA GLN A 100 6.88 18.85 -0.93
C GLN A 100 7.67 18.56 -2.21
N ARG A 101 6.98 18.42 -3.36
CA ARG A 101 7.61 18.35 -4.69
C ARG A 101 8.57 19.53 -4.94
N ARG A 102 8.32 20.67 -4.29
CA ARG A 102 9.20 21.85 -4.30
C ARG A 102 10.57 21.58 -3.68
N ILE A 103 10.66 20.73 -2.66
CA ILE A 103 11.90 20.45 -1.92
C ILE A 103 12.69 19.34 -2.62
N SER A 104 12.00 18.31 -3.13
CA SER A 104 12.66 17.19 -3.81
C SER A 104 11.79 16.65 -4.95
N PRO A 105 12.37 16.38 -6.14
CA PRO A 105 11.69 15.65 -7.19
C PRO A 105 11.57 14.14 -6.87
N VAL A 106 12.34 13.64 -5.90
CA VAL A 106 12.25 12.27 -5.39
C VAL A 106 11.50 12.31 -4.07
N LEU A 107 10.25 11.86 -4.09
CA LEU A 107 9.41 11.80 -2.89
C LEU A 107 9.53 10.42 -2.23
N PRO A 108 9.91 10.32 -0.95
CA PRO A 108 9.84 9.06 -0.23
C PRO A 108 8.39 8.61 -0.13
N THR A 109 8.17 7.32 -0.34
CA THR A 109 6.86 6.67 -0.35
C THR A 109 6.88 5.56 0.70
N PHE A 110 5.78 5.37 1.42
CA PHE A 110 5.73 4.33 2.46
C PHE A 110 5.66 2.92 1.85
N TRP A 111 4.60 2.62 1.10
CA TRP A 111 4.32 1.26 0.62
C TRP A 111 3.88 1.20 -0.86
N PRO A 112 4.64 1.78 -1.81
CA PRO A 112 4.24 1.95 -3.21
C PRO A 112 3.98 0.64 -3.96
N ALA A 113 4.50 -0.48 -3.46
CA ALA A 113 4.29 -1.81 -4.03
C ALA A 113 2.88 -2.36 -3.78
N ARG A 114 2.18 -1.88 -2.73
CA ARG A 114 0.82 -2.29 -2.38
C ARG A 114 -0.21 -1.20 -2.60
N ILE A 115 0.12 0.02 -2.20
CA ILE A 115 -0.68 1.22 -2.42
C ILE A 115 0.15 2.15 -3.30
N PRO A 116 -0.04 2.13 -4.63
CA PRO A 116 0.74 2.97 -5.54
C PRO A 116 0.55 4.45 -5.21
N THR A 117 1.62 5.23 -5.29
CA THR A 117 1.54 6.69 -5.11
C THR A 117 1.52 7.40 -6.45
N GLN A 118 2.41 6.99 -7.36
CA GLN A 118 2.51 7.53 -8.71
C GLN A 118 2.56 6.42 -9.74
N VAL A 119 1.82 6.58 -10.84
CA VAL A 119 1.59 5.53 -11.83
C VAL A 119 1.79 6.04 -13.26
N LEU A 120 2.08 5.13 -14.18
CA LEU A 120 1.97 5.38 -15.61
C LEU A 120 0.51 5.15 -16.02
N THR A 121 -0.13 6.18 -16.58
CA THR A 121 -1.53 6.09 -17.00
C THR A 121 -1.67 5.26 -18.27
N GLU A 122 -2.85 4.68 -18.47
CA GLU A 122 -3.22 4.03 -19.73
C GLU A 122 -3.13 5.00 -20.94
N ALA A 123 -3.43 6.28 -20.72
CA ALA A 123 -3.34 7.32 -21.76
C ALA A 123 -1.89 7.57 -22.21
N ASP A 124 -0.97 7.78 -21.26
CA ASP A 124 0.46 7.91 -21.58
C ASP A 124 1.01 6.61 -22.17
N TYR A 125 0.59 5.45 -21.66
CA TYR A 125 0.97 4.16 -22.24
C TYR A 125 0.62 4.07 -23.73
N ARG A 126 -0.60 4.46 -24.13
CA ARG A 126 -1.01 4.49 -25.54
C ARG A 126 -0.14 5.39 -26.41
N VAL A 127 0.26 6.56 -25.90
CA VAL A 127 1.21 7.44 -26.58
C VAL A 127 2.56 6.75 -26.77
N VAL A 128 3.08 6.07 -25.74
CA VAL A 128 4.35 5.33 -25.85
C VAL A 128 4.27 4.19 -26.88
N MET A 129 3.13 3.52 -26.97
CA MET A 129 2.91 2.41 -27.90
C MET A 129 2.72 2.85 -29.35
N ASP A 130 2.30 4.09 -29.58
CA ASP A 130 2.08 4.65 -30.92
C ASP A 130 3.42 5.00 -31.60
N ARG A 131 3.91 4.07 -32.43
CA ARG A 131 5.18 4.21 -33.15
C ARG A 131 5.14 5.24 -34.29
N ALA A 132 3.97 5.77 -34.64
CA ALA A 132 3.85 6.87 -35.60
C ALA A 132 4.24 8.22 -34.97
N ARG A 133 4.22 8.32 -33.63
CA ARG A 133 4.63 9.53 -32.92
C ARG A 133 6.15 9.66 -32.82
N PRO A 134 6.69 10.89 -32.81
CA PRO A 134 8.12 11.12 -32.60
C PRO A 134 8.63 10.50 -31.30
N LEU A 135 9.82 9.89 -31.34
CA LEU A 135 10.44 9.29 -30.16
C LEU A 135 10.54 10.23 -28.95
N PRO A 136 10.87 11.54 -29.08
CA PRO A 136 10.89 12.45 -27.95
C PRO A 136 9.54 12.58 -27.22
N GLU A 137 8.43 12.59 -27.97
CA GLU A 137 7.07 12.66 -27.41
C GLU A 137 6.75 11.39 -26.61
N ARG A 138 7.07 10.23 -27.19
CA ARG A 138 6.89 8.92 -26.55
C ARG A 138 7.73 8.81 -25.27
N LEU A 139 8.97 9.27 -25.29
CA LEU A 139 9.83 9.31 -24.09
C LEU A 139 9.28 10.25 -23.01
N ALA A 140 8.70 11.40 -23.40
CA ALA A 140 8.07 12.31 -22.47
C ALA A 140 6.84 11.68 -21.80
N ALA A 141 5.96 11.03 -22.57
CA ALA A 141 4.82 10.28 -22.03
C ALA A 141 5.28 9.16 -21.10
N PHE A 142 6.30 8.38 -21.48
CA PHE A 142 6.85 7.33 -20.63
C PHE A 142 7.44 7.84 -19.32
N ARG A 143 7.93 9.09 -19.26
CA ARG A 143 8.48 9.69 -18.04
C ARG A 143 7.43 10.36 -17.17
N ARG A 144 6.25 10.69 -17.72
CA ARG A 144 5.15 11.31 -16.99
C ARG A 144 4.55 10.32 -16.00
N ARG A 145 4.39 10.75 -14.75
CA ARG A 145 3.74 9.96 -13.71
C ARG A 145 2.64 10.79 -13.07
N HIS A 146 1.49 10.18 -12.90
CA HIS A 146 0.32 10.79 -12.28
C HIS A 146 0.14 10.25 -10.87
N ASP A 147 -0.37 11.08 -9.95
CA ASP A 147 -0.73 10.60 -8.63
C ASP A 147 -1.87 9.58 -8.75
N TRP A 148 -1.73 8.43 -8.10
CA TRP A 148 -2.71 7.34 -8.19
C TRP A 148 -4.06 7.73 -7.57
N GLU A 149 -4.01 8.42 -6.43
CA GLU A 149 -5.20 8.88 -5.69
C GLU A 149 -5.88 10.11 -6.30
N ARG A 150 -5.43 10.62 -7.45
CA ARG A 150 -5.95 11.87 -8.06
C ARG A 150 -7.47 11.89 -8.27
N TYR A 151 -8.11 10.73 -8.39
CA TYR A 151 -9.57 10.63 -8.56
C TYR A 151 -10.38 10.86 -7.28
N ILE A 152 -9.74 10.74 -6.11
CA ILE A 152 -10.37 10.91 -4.79
C ILE A 152 -9.69 12.03 -3.99
N ALA A 153 -8.72 12.71 -4.60
CA ALA A 153 -7.95 13.76 -3.97
C ALA A 153 -8.82 14.98 -3.72
N GLU A 154 -8.76 15.50 -2.50
CA GLU A 154 -9.51 16.67 -2.05
C GLU A 154 -8.55 17.70 -1.45
N PRO A 155 -8.94 18.99 -1.40
CA PRO A 155 -8.08 20.06 -0.87
C PRO A 155 -7.63 19.84 0.59
N THR A 156 -8.38 19.05 1.35
CA THR A 156 -8.07 18.67 2.73
C THR A 156 -8.16 17.15 2.90
N ARG A 157 -7.54 16.62 3.96
CA ARG A 157 -7.34 15.17 4.16
C ARG A 157 -8.63 14.45 4.56
N PRO A 158 -9.44 14.93 5.52
CA PRO A 158 -10.61 14.18 5.96
C PRO A 158 -11.57 13.82 4.82
N PRO A 159 -11.89 14.72 3.87
CA PRO A 159 -12.69 14.36 2.70
C PRO A 159 -12.06 13.27 1.83
N THR A 160 -10.73 13.27 1.60
CA THR A 160 -10.12 12.17 0.85
C THR A 160 -10.21 10.83 1.59
N LEU A 161 -10.00 10.82 2.92
CA LEU A 161 -10.13 9.59 3.70
C LEU A 161 -11.56 9.03 3.57
N GLU A 162 -12.56 9.90 3.62
CA GLU A 162 -13.95 9.52 3.38
C GLU A 162 -14.14 8.97 1.95
N GLN A 163 -13.64 9.67 0.92
CA GLN A 163 -13.75 9.20 -0.46
C GLN A 163 -13.11 7.83 -0.64
N MET A 164 -11.96 7.54 0.00
CA MET A 164 -11.34 6.21 -0.08
C MET A 164 -12.27 5.11 0.48
N THR A 165 -13.07 5.37 1.50
CA THR A 165 -14.03 4.37 2.01
C THR A 165 -15.12 4.00 0.98
N ARG A 166 -15.45 4.92 0.07
CA ARG A 166 -16.55 4.78 -0.90
C ARG A 166 -16.05 4.36 -2.28
N GLU A 167 -14.95 4.96 -2.71
CA GLU A 167 -14.53 4.99 -4.12
C GLU A 167 -13.31 4.10 -4.41
N TRP A 168 -12.70 3.48 -3.39
CA TRP A 168 -11.53 2.61 -3.58
C TRP A 168 -11.70 1.52 -4.67
N PRO A 169 -12.87 0.89 -4.90
CA PRO A 169 -12.99 -0.15 -5.92
C PRO A 169 -12.85 0.40 -7.34
N ARG A 170 -12.97 1.72 -7.51
CA ARG A 170 -12.89 2.41 -8.80
C ARG A 170 -11.49 2.91 -9.11
N LEU A 171 -10.60 2.98 -8.12
CA LEU A 171 -9.21 3.36 -8.34
C LEU A 171 -8.52 2.34 -9.27
N GLY A 172 -7.59 2.82 -10.08
CA GLY A 172 -6.92 1.98 -11.06
C GLY A 172 -6.05 0.90 -10.40
N ILE A 173 -5.92 -0.25 -11.04
CA ILE A 173 -5.01 -1.33 -10.64
C ILE A 173 -3.77 -1.27 -11.54
N VAL A 174 -2.59 -1.33 -10.95
CA VAL A 174 -1.35 -1.41 -11.71
C VAL A 174 -1.17 -2.84 -12.24
N ALA A 175 -1.21 -3.00 -13.55
CA ALA A 175 -1.07 -4.29 -14.22
C ALA A 175 0.13 -4.28 -15.19
N GLU A 176 0.71 -5.45 -15.41
CA GLU A 176 1.75 -5.60 -16.42
C GLU A 176 1.17 -5.49 -17.83
N ARG A 177 1.90 -4.80 -18.71
CA ARG A 177 1.59 -4.60 -20.13
C ARG A 177 2.86 -4.76 -20.97
N PRO A 178 2.77 -5.22 -22.22
CA PRO A 178 3.94 -5.28 -23.10
C PRO A 178 4.46 -3.88 -23.43
N GLY A 179 5.77 -3.73 -23.55
CA GLY A 179 6.39 -2.52 -24.10
C GLY A 179 6.34 -2.49 -25.63
N PRO A 180 6.73 -1.38 -26.27
CA PRO A 180 6.61 -1.19 -27.72
C PRO A 180 7.66 -1.95 -28.55
N GLY A 181 8.65 -2.57 -27.90
CA GLY A 181 9.72 -3.32 -28.54
C GLY A 181 10.92 -2.46 -29.01
N ASP A 182 10.80 -1.13 -29.00
CA ASP A 182 11.94 -0.26 -29.28
C ASP A 182 12.98 -0.30 -28.13
N PRO A 183 14.29 -0.22 -28.43
CA PRO A 183 15.36 -0.39 -27.43
C PRO A 183 15.38 0.68 -26.32
N GLN A 184 14.71 1.82 -26.51
CA GLN A 184 14.62 2.90 -25.54
C GLN A 184 13.65 2.62 -24.39
N PHE A 185 12.82 1.58 -24.50
CA PHE A 185 11.78 1.25 -23.54
C PHE A 185 11.97 -0.17 -22.97
N PRO A 186 11.52 -0.44 -21.74
CA PRO A 186 11.56 -1.79 -21.18
C PRO A 186 10.63 -2.75 -21.94
N LYS A 187 10.91 -4.05 -21.87
CA LYS A 187 10.08 -5.08 -22.52
C LYS A 187 8.67 -5.18 -21.92
N THR A 188 8.54 -4.86 -20.64
CA THR A 188 7.29 -4.92 -19.87
C THR A 188 7.14 -3.64 -19.07
N PHE A 189 5.92 -3.10 -19.05
CA PHE A 189 5.53 -1.90 -18.35
C PHE A 189 4.58 -2.26 -17.20
N LYS A 190 4.53 -1.40 -16.18
CA LYS A 190 3.50 -1.41 -15.14
C LYS A 190 2.59 -0.21 -15.38
N VAL A 191 1.34 -0.47 -15.76
CA VAL A 191 0.39 0.54 -16.25
C VAL A 191 -0.85 0.52 -15.36
N GLU A 192 -1.34 1.68 -14.97
CA GLU A 192 -2.64 1.82 -14.33
C GLU A 192 -3.75 1.41 -15.30
N SER A 193 -4.57 0.46 -14.89
CA SER A 193 -5.61 -0.17 -15.70
C SER A 193 -6.88 -0.39 -14.86
N TYR A 194 -7.99 -0.77 -15.49
CA TYR A 194 -9.26 -1.05 -14.81
C TYR A 194 -9.82 0.14 -14.00
N LEU A 195 -9.49 1.36 -14.44
CA LEU A 195 -9.95 2.58 -13.81
C LEU A 195 -11.48 2.76 -13.99
N GLY A 196 -12.20 2.94 -12.88
CA GLY A 196 -13.66 3.08 -12.82
C GLY A 196 -14.17 4.52 -12.97
N TYR A 197 -13.38 5.41 -13.57
CA TYR A 197 -13.70 6.84 -13.74
C TYR A 197 -13.74 7.22 -15.21
N SER A 198 -14.73 8.03 -15.59
CA SER A 198 -14.90 8.53 -16.96
C SER A 198 -14.14 9.82 -17.23
N TYR A 199 -13.69 10.51 -16.18
CA TYR A 199 -12.88 11.73 -16.27
C TYR A 199 -11.90 11.80 -15.10
N GLU A 200 -10.79 12.50 -15.32
CA GLU A 200 -9.82 12.86 -14.29
C GLU A 200 -10.25 14.20 -13.68
N ALA A 201 -10.44 14.22 -12.36
CA ALA A 201 -10.70 15.47 -11.65
C ALA A 201 -9.51 16.41 -11.85
N LYS A 202 -9.78 17.72 -11.99
CA LYS A 202 -8.72 18.73 -12.18
C LYS A 202 -7.87 18.96 -10.92
N HIS A 203 -8.16 18.26 -9.83
CA HIS A 203 -7.46 18.41 -8.57
C HIS A 203 -6.33 17.38 -8.48
N GLU A 204 -5.11 17.87 -8.59
CA GLU A 204 -3.94 17.15 -8.09
C GLU A 204 -3.61 17.70 -6.71
N TYR A 205 -2.98 16.89 -5.86
CA TYR A 205 -2.35 17.42 -4.66
C TYR A 205 -1.32 18.46 -5.10
N GLY A 206 -1.61 19.74 -4.84
CA GLY A 206 -0.76 20.84 -5.26
C GLY A 206 0.68 20.71 -4.75
N ALA A 207 1.59 21.51 -5.30
CA ALA A 207 3.02 21.49 -4.95
C ALA A 207 3.33 21.67 -3.44
N TYR A 208 2.34 22.11 -2.66
CA TYR A 208 2.37 22.31 -1.22
C TYR A 208 1.54 21.22 -0.53
N LEU A 209 2.11 20.01 -0.46
CA LEU A 209 1.66 18.95 0.46
C LEU A 209 1.89 19.41 1.90
N TRP A 210 1.02 20.29 2.39
CA TRP A 210 0.78 20.49 3.80
C TRP A 210 -0.71 20.30 3.97
N VAL A 211 -1.13 19.04 4.08
CA VAL A 211 -2.37 18.80 4.78
C VAL A 211 -1.96 18.62 6.24
N PRO A 212 -2.32 19.57 7.13
CA PRO A 212 -2.06 19.41 8.55
C PRO A 212 -2.52 18.02 8.98
N GLN A 213 -1.65 17.28 9.65
CA GLN A 213 -2.03 16.08 10.37
C GLN A 213 -2.58 16.54 11.73
N ASP A 214 -3.74 17.19 11.69
CA ASP A 214 -4.48 17.53 12.91
C ASP A 214 -5.16 16.27 13.46
#